data_AF-A0A2S6H5V1-F1
#
_entry.id   AF-A0A2S6H5V1-F1
#
_cell.length_a   1.000
_cell.length_b   1.000
_cell.length_c   1.000
_cell.angle_alpha   90.00
_cell.angle_beta   90.00
_cell.angle_gamma   90.00
#
_symmetry.space_group_name_H-M   'P 1'
#
loop_
_entity.id
_entity.type
_entity.pdbx_description
1 polymer ?
#
loop_
_entity_poly.entity_id
_entity_poly.type
_entity_poly.pdbx_seq_one_letter_code
_entity_poly.pdbx_strand_id
1 'polypeptide(L)'
;MTTTLTTRKSQFALHLTNKVGELSYFLEQISNICEQSRQRFESKEGQIDGQGQLLNYQFSAFTALAQTLKDILPVLTDNSVSWGGLAHIRHIDFIKQARNAITHDGNSIITLWSDGRYYVPCDIYRIDDKGNAQIVRAPTLDIGLICSEFTFDLSVELLRIIEPLIDQSEFSIPPFGFEFFDQAIMHPAVSAEVRQIYLSSIAPNRQIPTSSSISNTCDALEKLKVESTTRIANQTAH
;
A
#
# COMPACT_ATOMS: atom_id res chain seq x y z
N MET A 1 8.48 18.40 32.99
CA MET A 1 8.28 17.28 32.05
C MET A 1 8.95 17.66 30.76
N THR A 2 9.99 16.94 30.37
CA THR A 2 10.76 17.16 29.15
C THR A 2 9.84 16.85 27.97
N THR A 3 9.43 17.87 27.24
CA THR A 3 8.81 17.73 25.92
C THR A 3 9.84 17.08 25.01
N THR A 4 9.77 15.76 24.86
CA THR A 4 10.56 15.04 23.85
C THR A 4 10.16 15.61 22.50
N LEU A 5 11.09 16.32 21.85
CA LEU A 5 10.88 16.84 20.51
C LEU A 5 10.57 15.66 19.58
N THR A 6 9.33 15.56 19.12
CA THR A 6 8.93 14.62 18.09
C THR A 6 9.84 14.80 16.87
N THR A 7 10.61 13.77 16.52
CA THR A 7 11.46 13.83 15.34
C THR A 7 10.61 13.61 14.09
N ARG A 8 11.01 14.25 12.98
CA ARG A 8 10.40 13.99 11.67
C ARG A 8 10.39 12.49 11.35
N LYS A 9 11.43 11.76 11.76
CA LYS A 9 11.58 10.32 11.57
C LYS A 9 10.50 9.50 12.30
N SER A 10 10.22 9.79 13.57
CA SER A 10 9.21 9.05 14.32
C SER A 10 7.79 9.25 13.77
N GLN A 11 7.49 10.44 13.22
CA GLN A 11 6.24 10.69 12.49
C GLN A 11 6.15 9.87 11.21
N PHE A 12 7.23 9.81 10.43
CA PHE A 12 7.28 9.03 9.20
C PHE A 12 7.26 7.51 9.48
N ALA A 13 7.74 7.06 10.64
CA ALA A 13 7.66 5.66 11.05
C ALA A 13 6.21 5.26 11.32
N LEU A 14 5.44 6.10 12.04
CA LEU A 14 4.00 5.90 12.20
C LEU A 14 3.27 5.98 10.85
N HIS A 15 3.65 6.92 9.99
CA HIS A 15 3.07 7.03 8.65
C HIS A 15 3.32 5.76 7.82
N LEU A 16 4.52 5.18 7.91
CA LEU A 16 4.85 3.91 7.27
C LEU A 16 3.92 2.78 7.74
N THR A 17 3.72 2.64 9.05
CA THR A 17 2.80 1.63 9.61
C THR A 17 1.41 1.74 8.99
N ASN A 18 0.87 2.96 8.93
CA ASN A 18 -0.45 3.21 8.34
C ASN A 18 -0.48 2.86 6.86
N LYS A 19 0.59 3.18 6.11
CA LYS A 19 0.67 2.90 4.67
C LYS A 19 0.84 1.42 4.35
N VAL A 20 1.50 0.64 5.23
CA VAL A 20 1.52 -0.82 5.14
C VAL A 20 0.11 -1.39 5.39
N GLY A 21 -0.63 -0.84 6.35
CA GLY A 21 -2.04 -1.19 6.58
C GLY A 21 -2.93 -0.91 5.36
N GLU A 22 -2.78 0.27 4.75
CA GLU A 22 -3.49 0.61 3.51
C GLU A 22 -3.12 -0.33 2.35
N LEU A 23 -1.82 -0.69 2.21
CA LEU A 23 -1.37 -1.65 1.19
C LEU A 23 -2.05 -3.01 1.37
N SER A 24 -2.10 -3.51 2.60
CA SER A 24 -2.80 -4.76 2.95
C SER A 24 -4.28 -4.69 2.58
N TYR A 25 -4.96 -3.60 2.94
CA TYR A 25 -6.37 -3.39 2.60
C TYR A 25 -6.61 -3.42 1.08
N PHE A 26 -5.83 -2.68 0.28
CA PHE A 26 -6.03 -2.64 -1.17
C PHE A 26 -5.68 -3.97 -1.84
N LEU A 27 -4.66 -4.69 -1.35
CA LEU A 27 -4.38 -6.04 -1.84
C LEU A 27 -5.56 -6.97 -1.56
N GLU A 28 -6.18 -6.89 -0.37
CA GLU A 28 -7.37 -7.67 -0.04
C GLU A 28 -8.54 -7.33 -0.96
N GLN A 29 -8.81 -6.04 -1.21
CA GLN A 29 -9.88 -5.63 -2.12
C GLN A 29 -9.67 -6.19 -3.55
N ILE A 30 -8.44 -6.06 -4.08
CA ILE A 30 -8.08 -6.61 -5.40
C ILE A 30 -8.27 -8.13 -5.41
N SER A 31 -7.78 -8.82 -4.37
CA SER A 31 -7.88 -10.28 -4.26
C SER A 31 -9.32 -10.76 -4.22
N ASN A 32 -10.17 -10.09 -3.43
CA ASN A 32 -11.58 -10.42 -3.31
C ASN A 32 -12.31 -10.26 -4.64
N ILE A 33 -12.00 -9.20 -5.39
CA ILE A 33 -12.56 -8.97 -6.73
C ILE A 33 -12.14 -10.09 -7.69
N CYS A 34 -10.85 -10.43 -7.73
CA CYS A 34 -10.33 -11.48 -8.61
C CYS A 34 -10.92 -12.87 -8.26
N GLU A 35 -11.00 -13.19 -6.97
CA GLU A 35 -11.53 -14.48 -6.51
C GLU A 35 -13.04 -14.61 -6.79
N GLN A 36 -13.83 -13.57 -6.53
CA GLN A 36 -15.26 -13.58 -6.88
C GLN A 36 -15.47 -13.74 -8.38
N SER A 37 -14.67 -13.04 -9.20
CA SER A 37 -14.72 -13.15 -10.66
C SER A 37 -14.42 -14.59 -11.13
N ARG A 38 -13.43 -15.24 -10.52
CA ARG A 38 -13.08 -16.64 -10.81
C ARG A 38 -14.20 -17.60 -10.43
N GLN A 39 -14.74 -17.49 -9.21
CA GLN A 39 -15.84 -18.34 -8.74
C GLN A 39 -17.08 -18.24 -9.64
N ARG A 40 -17.38 -17.05 -10.14
CA ARG A 40 -18.48 -16.82 -11.09
C ARG A 40 -18.22 -17.50 -12.43
N PHE A 41 -17.02 -17.35 -12.97
CA PHE A 41 -16.64 -18.03 -14.21
C PHE A 41 -16.75 -19.55 -14.09
N GLU A 42 -16.27 -20.13 -12.98
CA GLU A 42 -16.41 -21.57 -12.69
C GLU A 42 -17.87 -22.00 -12.57
N SER A 43 -18.72 -21.14 -12.04
CA SER A 43 -20.18 -21.32 -11.96
C SER A 43 -20.92 -21.04 -13.27
N LYS A 44 -20.18 -20.76 -14.36
CA LYS A 44 -20.71 -20.36 -15.69
C LYS A 44 -21.55 -19.09 -15.65
N GLU A 45 -21.29 -18.24 -14.67
CA GLU A 45 -21.86 -16.91 -14.57
C GLU A 45 -20.98 -15.89 -15.27
N GLY A 46 -21.59 -14.86 -15.85
CA GLY A 46 -20.86 -13.74 -16.44
C GLY A 46 -20.22 -12.83 -15.39
N GLN A 47 -19.40 -11.89 -15.88
CA GLN A 47 -18.80 -10.82 -15.09
C GLN A 47 -19.88 -9.97 -14.39
N ILE A 48 -19.58 -9.46 -13.20
CA ILE A 48 -20.43 -8.46 -12.54
C ILE A 48 -20.18 -7.10 -13.20
N ASP A 49 -21.26 -6.43 -13.60
CA ASP A 49 -21.21 -5.07 -14.16
C ASP A 49 -20.47 -4.11 -13.22
N GLY A 50 -19.54 -3.33 -13.79
CA GLY A 50 -18.74 -2.35 -13.04
C GLY A 50 -17.60 -2.93 -12.20
N GLN A 51 -17.48 -4.25 -12.07
CA GLN A 51 -16.42 -4.86 -11.25
C GLN A 51 -15.01 -4.58 -11.79
N GLY A 52 -14.83 -4.55 -13.12
CA GLY A 52 -13.56 -4.14 -13.73
C GLY A 52 -13.20 -2.67 -13.46
N GLN A 53 -14.19 -1.78 -13.36
CA GLN A 53 -13.97 -0.38 -13.01
C GLN A 53 -13.55 -0.25 -11.54
N LEU A 54 -14.26 -0.95 -10.64
CA LEU A 54 -13.88 -1.02 -9.24
C LEU A 54 -12.44 -1.54 -9.06
N LEU A 55 -12.07 -2.59 -9.80
CA LEU A 55 -10.70 -3.11 -9.81
C LEU A 55 -9.67 -2.05 -10.19
N ASN A 56 -9.92 -1.26 -11.24
CA ASN A 56 -9.02 -0.17 -11.63
C ASN A 56 -8.88 0.89 -10.53
N TYR A 57 -9.94 1.21 -9.78
CA TYR A 57 -9.85 2.14 -8.66
C TYR A 57 -8.96 1.61 -7.53
N GLN A 58 -9.16 0.34 -7.14
CA GLN A 58 -8.34 -0.28 -6.10
C GLN A 58 -6.88 -0.41 -6.56
N PHE A 59 -6.66 -0.80 -7.81
CA PHE A 59 -5.32 -0.92 -8.38
C PHE A 59 -4.61 0.45 -8.52
N SER A 60 -5.33 1.51 -8.87
CA SER A 60 -4.80 2.87 -8.86
C SER A 60 -4.29 3.26 -7.47
N ALA A 61 -5.08 3.03 -6.43
CA ALA A 61 -4.67 3.32 -5.05
C ALA A 61 -3.47 2.46 -4.62
N PHE A 62 -3.51 1.16 -4.93
CA PHE A 62 -2.42 0.22 -4.66
C PHE A 62 -1.08 0.66 -5.28
N THR A 63 -1.07 1.01 -6.56
CA THR A 63 0.17 1.44 -7.24
C THR A 63 0.67 2.81 -6.75
N ALA A 64 -0.23 3.71 -6.33
CA ALA A 64 0.16 4.96 -5.68
C ALA A 64 0.81 4.75 -4.30
N LEU A 65 0.38 3.72 -3.55
CA LEU A 65 1.02 3.35 -2.29
C LEU A 65 2.44 2.84 -2.49
N ALA A 66 2.74 2.11 -3.55
CA ALA A 66 4.11 1.69 -3.85
C ALA A 66 5.07 2.89 -3.94
N GLN A 67 4.67 3.98 -4.63
CA GLN A 67 5.44 5.22 -4.68
C GLN A 67 5.56 5.86 -3.28
N THR A 68 4.46 5.93 -2.53
CA THR A 68 4.44 6.52 -1.18
C THR A 68 5.39 5.78 -0.23
N LEU A 69 5.34 4.45 -0.21
CA LEU A 69 6.23 3.61 0.60
C LEU A 69 7.70 3.85 0.22
N LYS A 70 8.01 3.86 -1.08
CA LYS A 70 9.36 4.19 -1.58
C LYS A 70 9.85 5.58 -1.15
N ASP A 71 8.96 6.56 -1.04
CA ASP A 71 9.31 7.94 -0.69
C ASP A 71 9.42 8.18 0.83
N ILE A 72 8.86 7.30 1.65
CA ILE A 72 9.03 7.33 3.11
C ILE A 72 10.43 6.88 3.52
N LEU A 73 10.97 5.85 2.86
CA LEU A 73 12.23 5.20 3.26
C LEU A 73 13.44 6.16 3.38
N PRO A 74 13.65 7.13 2.48
CA PRO A 74 14.78 8.07 2.63
C PRO A 74 14.69 8.96 3.87
N VAL A 75 13.48 9.24 4.36
CA VAL A 75 13.31 10.01 5.60
C VAL A 75 13.72 9.17 6.80
N LEU A 76 13.41 7.87 6.80
CA LEU A 76 13.71 6.98 7.92
C LEU A 76 15.17 6.56 7.96
N THR A 77 15.75 6.28 6.80
CA THR A 77 17.08 5.66 6.69
C THR A 77 18.19 6.66 6.44
N ASP A 78 17.88 7.94 6.16
CA ASP A 78 18.79 8.96 5.63
C ASP A 78 19.52 8.53 4.34
N ASN A 79 19.06 7.46 3.68
CA ASN A 79 19.64 6.91 2.46
C ASN A 79 18.67 7.05 1.29
N SER A 80 19.18 7.43 0.12
CA SER A 80 18.34 7.54 -1.06
C SER A 80 17.82 6.17 -1.50
N VAL A 81 16.50 6.05 -1.66
CA VAL A 81 15.86 4.87 -2.25
C VAL A 81 15.24 5.25 -3.60
N SER A 82 15.85 4.75 -4.66
CA SER A 82 15.39 4.95 -6.03
C SER A 82 14.63 3.72 -6.53
N TRP A 83 13.81 3.89 -7.57
CA TRP A 83 13.17 2.76 -8.26
C TRP A 83 14.20 1.76 -8.79
N GLY A 84 15.37 2.22 -9.26
CA GLY A 84 16.44 1.34 -9.71
C GLY A 84 17.05 0.51 -8.58
N GLY A 85 17.07 1.03 -7.35
CA GLY A 85 17.48 0.29 -6.16
C GLY A 85 16.48 -0.79 -5.72
N LEU A 86 15.28 -0.80 -6.30
CA LEU A 86 14.22 -1.78 -6.03
C LEU A 86 13.98 -2.70 -7.25
N ALA A 87 14.86 -2.67 -8.25
CA ALA A 87 14.67 -3.37 -9.53
C ALA A 87 14.58 -4.91 -9.39
N HIS A 88 15.00 -5.47 -8.26
CA HIS A 88 14.91 -6.91 -7.96
C HIS A 88 13.51 -7.35 -7.52
N ILE A 89 12.62 -6.44 -7.14
CA ILE A 89 11.24 -6.75 -6.77
C ILE A 89 10.47 -7.14 -8.03
N ARG A 90 9.81 -8.31 -8.05
CA ARG A 90 8.98 -8.74 -9.18
C ARG A 90 7.91 -7.69 -9.50
N HIS A 91 7.72 -7.46 -10.79
CA HIS A 91 6.72 -6.52 -11.33
C HIS A 91 6.93 -5.04 -10.98
N ILE A 92 8.05 -4.66 -10.36
CA ILE A 92 8.34 -3.28 -9.96
C ILE A 92 8.22 -2.29 -11.12
N ASP A 93 8.77 -2.64 -12.29
CA ASP A 93 8.70 -1.80 -13.48
C ASP A 93 7.26 -1.65 -13.98
N PHE A 94 6.50 -2.74 -14.01
CA PHE A 94 5.09 -2.69 -14.38
C PHE A 94 4.30 -1.81 -13.40
N ILE A 95 4.42 -2.01 -12.09
CA ILE A 95 3.71 -1.24 -11.06
C ILE A 95 4.05 0.25 -11.14
N LYS A 96 5.33 0.60 -11.30
CA LYS A 96 5.79 1.98 -11.48
C LYS A 96 5.19 2.61 -12.73
N GLN A 97 5.27 1.92 -13.87
CA GLN A 97 4.81 2.46 -15.15
C GLN A 97 3.28 2.55 -15.22
N ALA A 98 2.58 1.56 -14.64
CA ALA A 98 1.15 1.55 -14.42
C ALA A 98 0.69 2.77 -13.61
N ARG A 99 1.32 3.01 -12.44
CA ARG A 99 1.04 4.19 -11.61
C ARG A 99 1.15 5.47 -12.40
N ASN A 100 2.22 5.60 -13.18
CA ASN A 100 2.46 6.79 -13.97
C ASN A 100 1.39 6.95 -15.05
N ALA A 101 1.03 5.87 -15.76
CA ALA A 101 0.00 5.92 -16.80
C ALA A 101 -1.36 6.33 -16.24
N ILE A 102 -1.72 5.79 -15.08
CA ILE A 102 -2.97 6.14 -14.40
C ILE A 102 -2.96 7.61 -13.95
N THR A 103 -1.89 8.04 -13.27
CA THR A 103 -1.84 9.36 -12.63
C THR A 103 -1.66 10.52 -13.63
N HIS A 104 -0.80 10.34 -14.62
CA HIS A 104 -0.41 11.42 -15.53
C HIS A 104 -1.21 11.42 -16.83
N ASP A 105 -1.70 10.25 -17.25
CA ASP A 105 -2.35 10.10 -18.55
C ASP A 105 -3.85 9.78 -18.40
N GLY A 106 -4.32 9.48 -17.18
CA GLY A 106 -5.73 9.15 -16.91
C GLY A 106 -6.15 7.77 -17.42
N ASN A 107 -5.19 6.89 -17.72
CA ASN A 107 -5.46 5.59 -18.34
C ASN A 107 -5.92 4.55 -17.33
N SER A 108 -7.11 3.97 -17.54
CA SER A 108 -7.46 2.66 -16.96
C SER A 108 -6.70 1.57 -17.70
N ILE A 109 -5.86 0.83 -17.00
CA ILE A 109 -4.96 -0.13 -17.66
C ILE A 109 -5.48 -1.57 -17.65
N ILE A 110 -6.42 -1.89 -16.76
CA ILE A 110 -6.99 -3.23 -16.64
C ILE A 110 -8.30 -3.25 -17.42
N THR A 111 -8.25 -3.67 -18.68
CA THR A 111 -9.39 -3.57 -19.60
C THR A 111 -9.74 -4.88 -20.30
N LEU A 112 -9.06 -5.98 -19.96
CA LEU A 112 -9.36 -7.31 -20.48
C LEU A 112 -9.81 -8.22 -19.34
N TRP A 113 -10.89 -8.95 -19.60
CA TRP A 113 -11.36 -10.05 -18.77
C TRP A 113 -11.42 -11.31 -19.62
N SER A 114 -10.78 -12.38 -19.16
CA SER A 114 -10.79 -13.71 -19.81
C SER A 114 -10.71 -14.77 -18.75
N ASP A 115 -11.49 -15.84 -18.90
CA ASP A 115 -11.44 -17.02 -18.03
C ASP A 115 -11.56 -16.71 -16.54
N GLY A 116 -12.41 -15.74 -16.20
CA GLY A 116 -12.62 -15.29 -14.82
C GLY A 116 -11.51 -14.39 -14.25
N ARG A 117 -10.49 -14.04 -15.05
CA ARG A 117 -9.31 -13.28 -14.64
C ARG A 117 -9.23 -11.93 -15.35
N TYR A 118 -8.47 -11.00 -14.75
CA TYR A 118 -8.31 -9.63 -15.22
C TYR A 118 -6.89 -9.36 -15.72
N TYR A 119 -6.77 -8.68 -16.85
CA TYR A 119 -5.51 -8.48 -17.56
C TYR A 119 -5.38 -7.07 -18.14
N VAL A 120 -4.14 -6.71 -18.45
CA VAL A 120 -3.80 -5.61 -19.36
C VAL A 120 -3.69 -6.22 -20.77
N PRO A 121 -4.52 -5.80 -21.74
CA PRO A 121 -4.59 -6.48 -23.04
C PRO A 121 -3.36 -6.31 -23.93
N CYS A 122 -2.67 -5.18 -23.82
CA CYS A 122 -1.58 -4.82 -24.71
C CYS A 122 -0.66 -3.78 -24.08
N ASP A 123 0.53 -3.64 -24.67
CA ASP A 123 1.48 -2.60 -24.29
C ASP A 123 0.85 -1.21 -24.44
N ILE A 124 1.06 -0.36 -23.44
CA ILE A 124 0.58 1.02 -23.44
C ILE A 124 1.74 1.95 -23.77
N TYR A 125 1.61 2.67 -24.88
CA TYR A 125 2.57 3.68 -25.31
C TYR A 125 2.17 5.03 -24.73
N ARG A 126 3.13 5.72 -24.13
CA ARG A 126 2.93 7.05 -23.57
C ARG A 126 4.13 7.93 -23.81
N ILE A 127 3.94 9.23 -23.65
CA ILE A 127 5.02 10.23 -23.68
C ILE A 127 5.16 10.76 -22.24
N ASP A 128 6.39 10.83 -21.74
CA ASP A 128 6.65 11.43 -20.43
C ASP A 128 6.65 12.96 -20.48
N ASP A 129 6.78 13.59 -19.31
CA ASP A 129 6.83 15.05 -19.14
C ASP A 129 8.02 15.72 -19.87
N LYS A 130 9.00 14.93 -20.29
CA LYS A 130 10.19 15.37 -21.03
C LYS A 130 10.10 15.07 -22.53
N GLY A 131 8.97 14.55 -23.00
CA GLY A 131 8.78 14.21 -24.41
C GLY A 131 9.36 12.86 -24.84
N ASN A 132 9.86 12.03 -23.92
CA ASN A 132 10.39 10.71 -24.27
C ASN A 132 9.26 9.67 -24.36
N ALA A 133 9.37 8.77 -25.32
CA ALA A 133 8.48 7.63 -25.43
C ALA A 133 8.76 6.62 -24.29
N GLN A 134 7.72 6.23 -23.58
CA GLN A 134 7.75 5.16 -22.58
C GLN A 134 6.73 4.08 -22.95
N ILE A 135 7.02 2.84 -22.55
CA ILE A 135 6.14 1.69 -22.80
C ILE A 135 5.84 1.04 -21.45
N VAL A 136 4.55 0.95 -21.12
CA VAL A 136 4.05 0.04 -20.08
C VAL A 136 3.88 -1.32 -20.75
N ARG A 137 4.81 -2.24 -20.50
CA ARG A 137 4.69 -3.59 -21.05
C ARG A 137 3.52 -4.32 -20.40
N ALA A 138 2.63 -4.90 -21.21
CA ALA A 138 1.56 -5.72 -20.69
C ALA A 138 2.17 -6.99 -20.06
N PRO A 139 1.87 -7.27 -18.79
CA PRO A 139 2.31 -8.50 -18.16
C PRO A 139 1.50 -9.68 -18.72
N THR A 140 2.11 -10.87 -18.71
CA THR A 140 1.46 -12.11 -19.14
C THR A 140 0.59 -12.74 -18.06
N LEU A 141 0.74 -12.29 -16.81
CA LEU A 141 0.01 -12.79 -15.65
C LEU A 141 -1.23 -11.92 -15.38
N ASP A 142 -2.22 -12.49 -14.68
CA ASP A 142 -3.38 -11.72 -14.24
C ASP A 142 -3.02 -10.75 -13.11
N ILE A 143 -3.84 -9.71 -12.95
CA ILE A 143 -3.61 -8.63 -11.99
C ILE A 143 -3.57 -9.13 -10.54
N GLY A 144 -4.36 -10.16 -10.20
CA GLY A 144 -4.39 -10.72 -8.85
C GLY A 144 -3.05 -11.32 -8.45
N LEU A 145 -2.44 -12.09 -9.37
CA LEU A 145 -1.13 -12.68 -9.16
C LEU A 145 -0.02 -11.63 -9.11
N ILE A 146 -0.03 -10.68 -10.04
CA ILE A 146 0.96 -9.59 -10.07
C ILE A 146 0.98 -8.81 -8.76
N CYS A 147 -0.20 -8.42 -8.25
CA CYS A 147 -0.29 -7.65 -7.01
C CYS A 147 0.20 -8.46 -5.80
N SER A 148 -0.09 -9.77 -5.77
CA SER A 148 0.33 -10.65 -4.68
C SER A 148 1.84 -10.88 -4.68
N GLU A 149 2.43 -11.18 -5.84
CA GLU A 149 3.88 -11.38 -5.98
C GLU A 149 4.66 -10.10 -5.70
N PHE A 150 4.20 -8.96 -6.24
CA PHE A 150 4.78 -7.67 -5.95
C PHE A 150 4.73 -7.34 -4.46
N THR A 151 3.59 -7.55 -3.81
CA THR A 151 3.42 -7.24 -2.39
C THR A 151 4.32 -8.12 -1.51
N PHE A 152 4.46 -9.40 -1.85
CA PHE A 152 5.38 -10.30 -1.15
C PHE A 152 6.82 -9.76 -1.21
N ASP A 153 7.34 -9.50 -2.42
CA ASP A 153 8.73 -9.05 -2.60
C ASP A 153 8.96 -7.67 -1.99
N LEU A 154 7.99 -6.76 -2.13
CA LEU A 154 8.04 -5.45 -1.49
C LEU A 154 8.06 -5.58 0.04
N SER A 155 7.28 -6.48 0.61
CA SER A 155 7.26 -6.67 2.08
C SER A 155 8.60 -7.18 2.60
N VAL A 156 9.22 -8.13 1.89
CA VAL A 156 10.57 -8.62 2.19
C VAL A 156 11.59 -7.50 2.12
N GLU A 157 11.55 -6.68 1.08
CA GLU A 157 12.50 -5.58 0.91
C GLU A 157 12.30 -4.47 1.95
N LEU A 158 11.05 -4.13 2.28
CA LEU A 158 10.75 -3.17 3.34
C LEU A 158 11.25 -3.65 4.70
N LEU A 159 11.01 -4.91 5.06
CA LEU A 159 11.53 -5.53 6.29
C LEU A 159 13.06 -5.39 6.35
N ARG A 160 13.75 -5.81 5.29
CA ARG A 160 15.22 -5.71 5.19
C ARG A 160 15.74 -4.30 5.43
N ILE A 161 15.00 -3.28 4.97
CA ILE A 161 15.40 -1.87 5.09
C ILE A 161 15.12 -1.31 6.49
N ILE A 162 13.98 -1.65 7.11
CA ILE A 162 13.52 -1.01 8.35
C ILE A 162 13.84 -1.79 9.63
N GLU A 163 14.09 -3.09 9.55
CA GLU A 163 14.42 -3.93 10.71
C GLU A 163 15.62 -3.40 11.52
N PRO A 164 16.71 -2.89 10.90
CA PRO A 164 17.82 -2.28 11.64
C PRO A 164 17.44 -1.00 12.42
N LEU A 165 16.22 -0.47 12.22
CA LEU A 165 15.73 0.73 12.89
C LEU A 165 15.01 0.40 14.22
N ILE A 166 14.66 -0.87 14.49
CA ILE A 166 13.84 -1.27 15.66
C ILE A 166 14.46 -0.78 16.98
N ASP A 167 15.77 -0.95 17.14
CA ASP A 167 16.49 -0.66 18.38
C ASP A 167 16.94 0.80 18.51
N GLN A 168 16.63 1.65 17.51
CA GLN A 168 17.02 3.06 17.59
C GLN A 168 16.06 3.82 18.51
N SER A 169 16.64 4.52 19.48
CA SER A 169 15.91 5.24 20.53
C SER A 169 14.90 6.27 19.99
N GLU A 170 15.11 6.78 18.78
CA GLU A 170 14.22 7.73 18.12
C GLU A 170 12.86 7.14 17.72
N PHE A 171 12.74 5.81 17.62
CA PHE A 171 11.49 5.12 17.28
C PHE A 171 10.82 4.45 18.48
N SER A 172 11.47 4.47 19.66
CA SER A 172 10.99 3.78 20.86
C SER A 172 9.80 4.46 21.55
N ILE A 173 9.49 5.72 21.18
CA ILE A 173 8.41 6.50 21.78
C ILE A 173 7.43 6.91 20.67
N PRO A 174 6.09 6.83 20.90
CA PRO A 174 5.11 7.34 19.96
C PRO A 174 5.36 8.81 19.59
N PRO A 175 5.19 9.21 18.31
CA PRO A 175 5.46 10.58 17.89
C PRO A 175 4.50 11.61 18.48
N PHE A 176 3.30 11.19 18.91
CA PHE A 176 2.27 12.07 19.45
C PHE A 176 1.74 11.51 20.77
N GLY A 177 1.68 12.36 21.80
CA GLY A 177 1.00 12.10 23.07
C GLY A 177 -0.49 12.46 23.02
N PHE A 178 -1.25 12.11 24.05
CA PHE A 178 -2.68 12.45 24.14
C PHE A 178 -2.92 13.97 24.09
N GLU A 179 -1.99 14.76 24.62
CA GLU A 179 -2.06 16.22 24.66
C GLU A 179 -2.09 16.83 23.25
N PHE A 180 -1.37 16.22 22.31
CA PHE A 180 -1.40 16.64 20.90
C PHE A 180 -2.82 16.48 20.33
N PHE A 181 -3.47 15.34 20.58
CA PHE A 181 -4.82 15.08 20.09
C PHE A 181 -5.88 15.92 20.81
N ASP A 182 -5.73 16.12 22.13
CA ASP A 182 -6.58 17.01 22.94
C ASP A 182 -6.55 18.46 22.40
N GLN A 183 -5.41 18.91 21.88
CA GLN A 183 -5.31 20.22 21.21
C GLN A 183 -5.85 20.19 19.77
N ALA A 184 -5.48 19.18 18.99
CA ALA A 184 -5.87 19.07 17.60
C ALA A 184 -7.39 19.02 17.42
N ILE A 185 -8.11 18.33 18.31
CA ILE A 185 -9.57 18.18 18.22
C ILE A 185 -10.32 19.51 18.41
N MET A 186 -9.69 20.46 19.10
CA MET A 186 -10.24 21.80 19.33
C MET A 186 -10.07 22.72 18.11
N HIS A 187 -9.32 22.30 17.08
CA HIS A 187 -9.07 23.12 15.90
C HIS A 187 -10.37 23.40 15.13
N PRO A 188 -10.63 24.63 14.65
CA PRO A 188 -11.88 25.00 13.97
C PRO A 188 -12.20 24.18 12.72
N ALA A 189 -11.18 23.67 12.03
CA ALA A 189 -11.36 22.83 10.84
C ALA A 189 -11.83 21.39 11.15
N VAL A 190 -11.79 20.96 12.41
CA VAL A 190 -12.30 19.65 12.83
C VAL A 190 -13.81 19.74 12.99
N SER A 191 -14.55 18.88 12.28
CA SER A 191 -16.00 18.86 12.32
C SER A 191 -16.55 18.41 13.69
N ALA A 192 -17.81 18.75 13.96
CA ALA A 192 -18.47 18.36 15.21
C ALA A 192 -18.57 16.83 15.36
N GLU A 193 -18.75 16.11 14.25
CA GLU A 193 -18.83 14.64 14.23
C GLU A 193 -17.50 14.01 14.67
N VAL A 194 -16.38 14.50 14.15
CA VAL A 194 -15.04 14.00 14.51
C VAL A 194 -14.72 14.30 15.98
N ARG A 195 -15.10 15.49 16.48
CA ARG A 195 -15.01 15.82 17.91
C ARG A 195 -15.80 14.83 18.76
N GLN A 196 -17.01 14.49 18.34
CA GLN A 196 -17.87 13.56 19.10
C GLN A 196 -17.28 12.15 19.17
N ILE A 197 -16.69 11.67 18.06
CA ILE A 197 -15.96 10.39 18.03
C ILE A 197 -14.82 10.41 19.05
N TYR A 198 -14.01 11.48 19.04
CA TYR A 198 -12.89 11.63 19.98
C TYR A 198 -13.36 11.66 21.45
N LEU A 199 -14.36 12.49 21.77
CA LEU A 199 -14.88 12.59 23.13
C LEU A 199 -15.49 11.26 23.63
N SER A 200 -16.12 10.49 22.73
CA SER A 200 -16.70 9.18 23.07
C SER A 200 -15.65 8.09 23.34
N SER A 201 -14.41 8.24 22.81
CA SER A 201 -13.34 7.25 22.97
C SER A 201 -12.44 7.49 24.21
N ILE A 202 -12.46 8.70 24.77
CA ILE A 202 -11.62 9.10 25.92
C ILE A 202 -12.02 8.41 27.24
N ALA A 203 -13.30 8.03 27.41
CA ALA A 203 -13.82 7.59 28.72
C ALA A 203 -13.33 6.20 29.22
N PRO A 204 -13.01 5.19 28.37
CA PRO A 204 -12.56 3.88 28.88
C PRO A 204 -11.08 3.50 28.65
N ASN A 205 -10.34 4.07 27.69
CA ASN A 205 -9.14 3.41 27.13
C ASN A 205 -7.92 4.31 26.83
N ARG A 206 -7.57 5.27 27.70
CA ARG A 206 -6.28 5.98 27.56
C ARG A 206 -5.11 5.07 27.96
N GLN A 207 -4.68 4.20 27.05
CA GLN A 207 -3.38 3.52 27.13
C GLN A 207 -2.43 4.13 26.11
N ILE A 208 -1.27 4.59 26.56
CA ILE A 208 -0.20 5.03 25.66
C ILE A 208 0.30 3.76 24.94
N PRO A 209 0.36 3.74 23.59
CA PRO A 209 0.95 2.62 22.87
C PRO A 209 2.37 2.37 23.37
N THR A 210 2.63 1.14 23.82
CA THR A 210 3.94 0.75 24.41
C THR A 210 4.92 0.20 23.37
N SER A 211 4.47 -0.10 22.15
CA SER A 211 5.30 -0.66 21.10
C SER A 211 5.82 0.41 20.13
N SER A 212 7.04 0.22 19.62
CA SER A 212 7.64 1.09 18.61
C SER A 212 6.86 0.98 17.29
N SER A 213 6.72 2.09 16.57
CA SER A 213 6.06 2.12 15.26
C SER A 213 6.78 1.21 14.25
N ILE A 214 8.10 1.10 14.34
CA ILE A 214 8.89 0.19 13.48
C ILE A 214 8.58 -1.28 13.80
N SER A 215 8.53 -1.69 15.07
CA SER A 215 8.19 -3.08 15.43
C SER A 215 6.80 -3.47 14.91
N ASN A 216 5.80 -2.60 15.12
CA ASN A 216 4.45 -2.84 14.61
C ASN A 216 4.43 -2.93 13.06
N THR A 217 5.28 -2.15 12.39
CA THR A 217 5.41 -2.19 10.93
C THR A 217 6.02 -3.52 10.49
N CYS A 218 7.07 -4.01 11.17
CA CYS A 218 7.67 -5.31 10.87
C CYS A 218 6.65 -6.44 11.04
N ASP A 219 5.89 -6.46 12.14
CA ASP A 219 4.84 -7.46 12.36
C ASP A 219 3.78 -7.44 11.24
N ALA A 220 3.38 -6.23 10.82
CA ALA A 220 2.42 -6.07 9.73
C ALA A 220 2.96 -6.56 8.38
N LEU A 221 4.23 -6.30 8.08
CA LEU A 221 4.90 -6.78 6.86
C LEU A 221 5.10 -8.29 6.86
N GLU A 222 5.46 -8.88 7.99
CA GLU A 222 5.56 -10.34 8.15
C GLU A 222 4.21 -11.02 7.91
N LYS A 223 3.14 -10.48 8.49
CA LYS A 223 1.78 -10.94 8.22
C LYS A 223 1.44 -10.83 6.73
N LEU A 224 1.73 -9.69 6.12
CA LEU A 224 1.43 -9.43 4.71
C LEU A 224 2.21 -10.37 3.77
N LYS A 225 3.45 -10.72 4.11
CA LYS A 225 4.26 -11.72 3.40
C LYS A 225 3.60 -13.10 3.44
N VAL A 226 3.16 -13.55 4.61
CA VAL A 226 2.46 -14.84 4.78
C VAL A 226 1.17 -14.86 3.96
N GLU A 227 0.33 -13.83 4.10
CA GLU A 227 -0.93 -13.75 3.37
C GLU A 227 -0.72 -13.72 1.84
N SER A 228 0.28 -12.99 1.37
CA SER A 228 0.62 -12.93 -0.06
C SER A 228 1.09 -14.30 -0.57
N THR A 229 1.84 -15.06 0.23
CA THR A 229 2.24 -16.44 -0.10
C THR A 229 1.02 -17.33 -0.29
N THR A 230 0.06 -17.27 0.63
CA THR A 230 -1.20 -18.03 0.53
C THR A 230 -1.99 -17.64 -0.72
N ARG A 231 -2.08 -16.35 -1.05
CA ARG A 231 -2.77 -15.86 -2.26
C ARG A 231 -2.10 -16.38 -3.54
N ILE A 232 -0.77 -16.32 -3.63
CA ILE A 232 0.00 -16.84 -4.76
C ILE A 232 -0.24 -18.35 -4.93
N ALA A 233 -0.18 -19.11 -3.84
CA ALA A 233 -0.43 -20.55 -3.88
C ALA A 233 -1.84 -20.89 -4.41
N ASN A 234 -2.86 -20.17 -3.95
CA ASN A 234 -4.25 -20.38 -4.40
C ASN A 234 -4.46 -20.02 -5.88
N GLN A 235 -3.76 -19.00 -6.37
CA GLN A 235 -3.88 -18.54 -7.77
C GLN A 235 -3.10 -19.39 -8.78
N THR A 236 -2.11 -20.16 -8.32
CA THR A 236 -1.23 -21.00 -9.16
C THR A 236 -1.62 -22.49 -9.16
N ALA A 237 -2.50 -22.92 -8.26
CA ALA A 237 -2.96 -24.31 -8.16
C ALA A 237 -3.96 -24.74 -9.27
N HIS A 238 -4.35 -23.82 -10.16
CA HIS A 238 -5.37 -24.00 -11.20
C HIS A 238 -4.93 -23.37 -12.52
#